data_AF-A0AAN3SNY0-F1
#
_entry.id   AF-A0AAN3SNY0-F1
#
_cell.length_a   1.000
_cell.length_b   1.000
_cell.length_c   1.000
_cell.angle_alpha   90.00
_cell.angle_beta   90.00
_cell.angle_gamma   90.00
#
_symmetry.space_group_name_H-M   'P 1'
#
loop_
_entity.id
_entity.type
_entity.pdbx_description
1 polymer ?
#
loop_
_entity_poly.entity_id
_entity_poly.type
_entity_poly.pdbx_seq_one_letter_code
_entity_poly.pdbx_strand_id
1 'polypeptide(L)'
;MELQDWRKEPRKKYSNEFKLRMVELASQPGACVAQIARENGVNDNVIFKWLRLWQNEGHVSRRLPVTTSSDTGVELLPVEITPDEQKEPVAAIAPSLSTSTQTRVSASSCKVEFRHGNMTLENPSPELLTMLIRELSGRGR
;
A
#
# COMPACT_ATOMS: atom_id res chain seq x y z
N MET A 1 -52.89 17.76 18.75
CA MET A 1 -52.07 17.93 17.53
C MET A 1 -50.72 17.33 17.84
N GLU A 2 -50.53 16.04 17.54
CA GLU A 2 -49.26 15.36 17.80
C GLU A 2 -48.23 15.82 16.76
N LEU A 3 -47.22 16.54 17.21
CA LEU A 3 -46.04 16.87 16.41
C LEU A 3 -45.19 15.60 16.32
N GLN A 4 -45.42 14.81 15.27
CA GLN A 4 -44.53 13.70 14.93
C GLN A 4 -43.11 14.25 14.75
N ASP A 5 -42.23 13.81 15.64
CA ASP A 5 -40.81 14.15 15.67
C ASP A 5 -40.10 13.42 14.53
N TRP A 6 -40.32 13.89 13.29
CA TRP A 6 -39.79 13.35 12.03
C TRP A 6 -38.26 13.28 11.97
N ARG A 7 -37.56 13.78 13.00
CA ARG A 7 -36.11 13.92 13.06
C ARG A 7 -35.38 12.70 13.62
N LYS A 8 -36.06 11.59 13.90
CA LYS A 8 -35.46 10.44 14.59
C LYS A 8 -35.28 9.18 13.75
N GLU A 9 -35.32 9.27 12.42
CA GLU A 9 -34.90 8.13 11.60
C GLU A 9 -33.42 7.81 11.85
N PRO A 10 -33.09 6.60 12.32
CA PRO A 10 -31.71 6.20 12.52
C PRO A 10 -30.94 6.29 11.20
N ARG A 11 -29.74 6.90 11.22
CA ARG A 11 -28.89 6.96 10.02
C ARG A 11 -28.63 5.56 9.49
N LYS A 12 -28.92 5.34 8.20
CA LYS A 12 -28.68 4.07 7.52
C LYS A 12 -27.20 3.68 7.63
N LYS A 13 -26.94 2.52 8.24
CA LYS A 13 -25.60 1.94 8.35
C LYS A 13 -25.41 0.93 7.22
N TYR A 14 -24.25 0.95 6.59
CA TYR A 14 -23.87 0.03 5.52
C TYR A 14 -22.72 -0.86 6.01
N SER A 15 -22.76 -2.16 5.66
CA SER A 15 -21.68 -3.11 5.95
C SER A 15 -20.42 -2.76 5.14
N ASN A 16 -19.24 -3.15 5.61
CA ASN A 16 -17.99 -2.89 4.87
C ASN A 16 -17.97 -3.58 3.50
N GLU A 17 -18.48 -4.80 3.40
CA GLU A 17 -18.58 -5.54 2.13
C GLU A 17 -19.41 -4.77 1.11
N PHE A 18 -20.55 -4.24 1.54
CA PHE A 18 -21.41 -3.44 0.66
C PHE A 18 -20.68 -2.17 0.19
N LYS A 19 -20.00 -1.47 1.10
CA LYS A 19 -19.22 -0.27 0.76
C LYS A 19 -18.09 -0.58 -0.23
N LEU A 20 -17.37 -1.69 -0.03
CA LEU A 20 -16.31 -2.14 -0.94
C LEU A 20 -16.86 -2.39 -2.34
N ARG A 21 -17.98 -3.11 -2.45
CA ARG A 21 -18.64 -3.34 -3.74
C ARG A 21 -19.03 -2.03 -4.43
N MET A 22 -19.55 -1.05 -3.69
CA MET A 22 -19.92 0.25 -4.27
C MET A 22 -18.69 1.02 -4.77
N VAL A 23 -17.59 0.98 -4.01
CA VAL A 23 -16.34 1.62 -4.40
C VAL A 23 -15.71 0.93 -5.60
N GLU A 24 -15.76 -0.40 -5.68
CA GLU A 24 -15.24 -1.17 -6.81
C GLU A 24 -15.97 -0.82 -8.11
N LEU A 25 -17.31 -0.78 -8.08
CA LEU A 25 -18.13 -0.36 -9.22
C LEU A 25 -17.83 1.09 -9.62
N ALA A 26 -17.73 1.99 -8.64
CA ALA A 26 -17.51 3.41 -8.88
C ALA A 26 -16.05 3.75 -9.27
N SER A 27 -15.10 2.83 -9.09
CA SER A 27 -13.70 3.00 -9.50
C SER A 27 -13.45 2.60 -10.95
N GLN A 28 -14.42 1.98 -11.63
CA GLN A 28 -14.28 1.60 -13.03
C GLN A 28 -14.20 2.85 -13.93
N PRO A 29 -13.34 2.85 -14.96
CA PRO A 29 -13.28 3.96 -15.91
C PRO A 29 -14.63 4.11 -16.64
N GLY A 30 -15.20 5.31 -16.62
CA GLY A 30 -16.52 5.59 -17.21
C GLY A 30 -17.71 5.25 -16.32
N ALA A 31 -17.50 4.86 -15.06
CA ALA A 31 -18.59 4.60 -14.12
C ALA A 31 -19.44 5.85 -13.84
N CYS A 32 -20.77 5.71 -13.94
CA CYS A 32 -21.71 6.75 -13.54
C CYS A 32 -22.14 6.53 -12.08
N VAL A 33 -21.55 7.28 -11.15
CA VAL A 33 -21.85 7.17 -9.71
C VAL A 33 -23.34 7.39 -9.41
N ALA A 34 -23.99 8.31 -10.11
CA ALA A 34 -25.43 8.57 -9.94
C ALA A 34 -26.32 7.40 -10.38
N GLN A 35 -25.91 6.65 -11.40
CA GLN A 35 -26.61 5.43 -11.81
C GLN A 35 -26.40 4.31 -10.78
N ILE A 36 -25.16 4.06 -10.36
CA ILE A 36 -24.82 3.07 -9.34
C ILE A 36 -25.60 3.36 -8.04
N ALA A 37 -25.67 4.63 -7.63
CA ALA A 37 -26.42 5.08 -6.47
C ALA A 37 -27.91 4.71 -6.56
N ARG A 38 -28.56 5.01 -7.69
CA ARG A 38 -29.98 4.70 -7.93
C ARG A 38 -30.25 3.19 -7.95
N GLU A 39 -29.42 2.42 -8.64
CA GLU A 39 -29.57 0.97 -8.74
C GLU A 39 -29.41 0.26 -7.38
N ASN A 40 -28.58 0.82 -6.49
CA ASN A 40 -28.31 0.23 -5.18
C ASN A 40 -29.08 0.88 -4.02
N GLY A 41 -29.92 1.88 -4.29
CA GLY A 41 -30.69 2.60 -3.26
C GLY A 41 -29.79 3.31 -2.23
N VAL A 42 -28.67 3.86 -2.69
CA VAL A 42 -27.67 4.59 -1.90
C VAL A 42 -27.63 6.03 -2.39
N ASN A 43 -27.32 6.97 -1.49
CA ASN A 43 -27.07 8.35 -1.89
C ASN A 43 -25.67 8.45 -2.55
N ASP A 44 -25.57 9.09 -3.70
CA ASP A 44 -24.33 9.29 -4.45
C ASP A 44 -23.22 9.95 -3.61
N ASN A 45 -23.56 10.93 -2.77
CA ASN A 45 -22.63 11.57 -1.84
C ASN A 45 -21.96 10.57 -0.88
N VAL A 46 -22.66 9.51 -0.51
CA VAL A 46 -22.12 8.47 0.37
C VAL A 46 -21.09 7.63 -0.38
N ILE A 47 -21.35 7.32 -1.65
CA ILE A 47 -20.39 6.60 -2.51
C ILE A 47 -19.14 7.46 -2.71
N PHE A 48 -19.27 8.76 -3.01
CA PHE A 48 -18.11 9.66 -3.12
C PHE A 48 -17.28 9.73 -1.84
N LYS A 49 -17.91 9.72 -0.66
CA LYS A 49 -17.19 9.66 0.62
C LYS A 49 -16.37 8.38 0.76
N TRP A 50 -16.94 7.22 0.42
CA TRP A 50 -16.21 5.96 0.48
C TRP A 50 -15.11 5.89 -0.57
N LEU A 51 -15.37 6.41 -1.78
CA LEU A 51 -14.38 6.49 -2.86
C LEU A 51 -13.16 7.31 -2.41
N ARG A 52 -13.38 8.46 -1.77
CA ARG A 52 -12.31 9.30 -1.23
C ARG A 52 -11.53 8.59 -0.13
N LEU A 53 -12.20 7.93 0.81
CA LEU A 53 -11.52 7.17 1.86
C LEU A 53 -10.69 6.01 1.28
N TRP A 54 -11.22 5.32 0.27
CA TRP A 54 -10.49 4.28 -0.44
C TRP A 54 -9.26 4.82 -1.17
N GLN A 55 -9.42 5.93 -1.91
CA GLN A 55 -8.34 6.57 -2.66
C GLN A 55 -7.28 7.28 -1.82
N ASN A 56 -7.56 7.56 -0.56
CA ASN A 56 -6.60 8.23 0.34
C ASN A 56 -6.02 7.31 1.42
N GLU A 57 -6.84 6.41 1.97
CA GLU A 57 -6.52 5.62 3.18
C GLU A 57 -6.57 4.11 2.92
N GLY A 58 -6.99 3.66 1.73
CA GLY A 58 -7.06 2.23 1.38
C GLY A 58 -8.20 1.47 2.06
N HIS A 59 -9.19 2.19 2.63
CA HIS A 59 -10.32 1.57 3.32
C HIS A 59 -11.62 2.37 3.13
N VAL A 60 -12.77 1.72 3.28
CA VAL A 60 -14.10 2.33 3.02
C VAL A 60 -14.83 2.82 4.28
N SER A 61 -14.25 2.57 5.46
CA SER A 61 -14.78 3.04 6.74
C SER A 61 -13.66 3.65 7.54
N ARG A 62 -13.92 4.81 8.15
CA ARG A 62 -13.01 5.40 9.13
C ARG A 62 -12.83 4.41 10.27
N ARG A 63 -11.61 3.94 10.51
CA ARG A 63 -11.32 3.24 11.77
C ARG A 63 -11.65 4.19 12.91
N LEU A 64 -12.34 3.72 13.94
CA LEU A 64 -12.26 4.41 15.24
C LEU A 64 -10.76 4.57 15.53
N PRO A 65 -10.30 5.72 16.06
CA PRO A 65 -8.94 5.80 16.56
C PRO A 65 -8.76 4.60 17.47
N VAL A 66 -7.90 3.67 17.06
CA VAL A 66 -7.35 2.74 18.03
C VAL A 66 -6.61 3.69 18.95
N THR A 67 -7.09 3.84 20.18
CA THR A 67 -6.25 4.33 21.28
C THR A 67 -5.12 3.31 21.40
N THR A 68 -4.13 3.38 20.49
CA THR A 68 -2.77 3.06 20.84
C THR A 68 -2.43 4.17 21.81
N SER A 69 -2.62 3.89 23.10
CA SER A 69 -1.92 4.61 24.14
C SER A 69 -0.45 4.65 23.69
N SER A 70 -0.04 5.80 23.17
CA SER A 70 1.34 6.18 23.09
C SER A 70 1.86 6.10 24.52
N ASP A 71 2.46 4.99 24.90
CA ASP A 71 3.58 4.85 25.84
C ASP A 71 3.78 3.38 26.20
N THR A 72 4.34 2.58 25.29
CA THR A 72 5.09 1.40 25.70
C THR A 72 6.15 1.19 24.64
N GLY A 73 7.37 1.58 25.00
CA GLY A 73 8.54 1.59 24.13
C GLY A 73 8.71 0.27 23.40
N VAL A 74 9.09 0.37 22.13
CA VAL A 74 9.70 -0.75 21.43
C VAL A 74 11.02 -1.02 22.14
N GLU A 75 11.05 -2.04 22.99
CA GLU A 75 12.25 -2.48 23.69
C GLU A 75 13.17 -3.15 22.66
N LEU A 76 14.15 -2.40 22.17
CA LEU A 76 15.20 -2.95 21.31
C LEU A 76 16.27 -3.56 22.20
N LEU A 77 16.46 -4.88 22.09
CA LEU A 77 17.55 -5.57 22.76
C LEU A 77 18.89 -5.14 22.13
N PRO A 78 19.90 -4.77 22.94
CA PRO A 78 21.23 -4.46 22.42
C PRO A 78 21.84 -5.70 21.78
N VAL A 79 22.21 -5.59 20.51
CA VAL A 79 23.05 -6.58 19.84
C VAL A 79 24.51 -6.11 19.97
N GLU A 80 25.31 -6.84 20.75
CA GLU A 80 26.76 -6.59 20.82
C GLU A 80 27.43 -7.08 19.53
N ILE A 81 28.09 -6.17 18.83
CA ILE A 81 28.93 -6.51 17.67
C ILE A 81 30.33 -6.81 18.22
N THR A 82 30.69 -8.08 18.32
CA THR A 82 32.08 -8.49 18.53
C THR A 82 32.87 -8.17 17.25
N PRO A 83 33.97 -7.39 17.30
CA PRO A 83 34.86 -7.26 16.17
C PRO A 83 35.56 -8.60 15.93
N ASP A 84 35.34 -9.17 14.74
CA ASP A 84 36.06 -10.34 14.26
C ASP A 84 37.51 -9.93 13.98
N GLU A 85 38.42 -10.39 14.83
CA GLU A 85 39.85 -10.18 14.71
C GLU A 85 40.43 -11.27 13.80
N GLN A 86 40.59 -11.01 12.49
CA GLN A 86 41.41 -11.87 11.61
C GLN A 86 42.23 -11.08 10.56
N LYS A 87 43.45 -10.74 10.96
CA LYS A 87 44.74 -11.06 10.29
C LYS A 87 44.85 -10.89 8.76
N GLU A 88 45.57 -9.84 8.34
CA GLU A 88 46.34 -9.80 7.08
C GLU A 88 47.56 -10.76 7.14
N PRO A 89 47.98 -11.39 6.02
CA PRO A 89 48.91 -10.71 5.11
C PRO A 89 48.82 -11.06 3.60
N VAL A 90 48.98 -10.03 2.75
CA VAL A 90 49.96 -9.89 1.64
C VAL A 90 49.93 -10.85 0.41
N ALA A 91 49.69 -10.21 -0.75
CA ALA A 91 50.25 -10.41 -2.10
C ALA A 91 49.70 -11.47 -3.09
N ALA A 92 49.38 -10.94 -4.29
CA ALA A 92 49.91 -11.33 -5.61
C ALA A 92 48.91 -11.80 -6.70
N ILE A 93 48.74 -10.90 -7.70
CA ILE A 93 48.79 -11.11 -9.17
C ILE A 93 47.69 -11.96 -9.87
N ALA A 94 47.04 -11.34 -10.86
CA ALA A 94 46.01 -11.88 -11.78
C ALA A 94 46.58 -12.84 -12.87
N PRO A 95 45.77 -13.52 -13.72
CA PRO A 95 45.09 -12.85 -14.84
C PRO A 95 43.66 -13.34 -15.21
N SER A 96 43.00 -12.43 -15.94
CA SER A 96 41.70 -12.41 -16.63
C SER A 96 41.17 -13.68 -17.32
N LEU A 97 39.84 -13.89 -17.21
CA LEU A 97 39.00 -14.52 -18.23
C LEU A 97 37.71 -13.69 -18.41
N SER A 98 37.50 -13.28 -19.65
CA SER A 98 36.43 -12.40 -20.08
C SER A 98 35.11 -13.14 -20.20
N THR A 99 34.12 -12.72 -19.42
CA THR A 99 32.71 -12.96 -19.75
C THR A 99 31.96 -11.66 -19.52
N SER A 100 31.49 -11.09 -20.63
CA SER A 100 30.43 -10.10 -20.76
C SER A 100 30.28 -9.14 -19.58
N THR A 101 30.78 -7.92 -19.76
CA THR A 101 30.38 -6.73 -18.99
C THR A 101 28.88 -6.47 -19.16
N GLN A 102 28.06 -7.29 -18.51
CA GLN A 102 26.74 -6.86 -18.09
C GLN A 102 27.01 -5.90 -16.95
N THR A 103 26.83 -4.61 -17.24
CA THR A 103 26.85 -3.54 -16.25
C THR A 103 25.97 -3.99 -15.08
N ARG A 104 26.60 -4.45 -13.99
CA ARG A 104 25.91 -4.71 -12.73
C ARG A 104 25.49 -3.34 -12.21
N VAL A 105 24.35 -2.87 -12.70
CA VAL A 105 23.61 -1.79 -12.07
C VAL A 105 22.97 -2.41 -10.84
N SER A 106 23.80 -2.66 -9.82
CA SER A 106 23.30 -2.98 -8.50
C SER A 106 22.67 -1.69 -7.98
N ALA A 107 21.36 -1.55 -8.13
CA ALA A 107 20.63 -0.56 -7.37
C ALA A 107 20.85 -0.93 -5.90
N SER A 108 21.58 -0.11 -5.15
CA SER A 108 21.81 -0.36 -3.72
C SER A 108 20.51 -0.32 -2.92
N SER A 109 19.51 0.40 -3.44
CA SER A 109 18.15 0.43 -2.94
C SER A 109 17.17 0.77 -4.07
N CYS A 110 15.97 0.17 -4.05
CA CYS A 110 14.86 0.47 -4.94
C CYS A 110 13.65 0.88 -4.09
N LYS A 111 13.18 2.11 -4.28
CA LYS A 111 12.00 2.65 -3.60
C LYS A 111 10.83 2.70 -4.57
N VAL A 112 9.72 2.09 -4.17
CA VAL A 112 8.46 2.07 -4.89
C VAL A 112 7.46 2.92 -4.11
N GLU A 113 6.89 3.93 -4.76
CA GLU A 113 5.90 4.81 -4.15
C GLU A 113 4.53 4.55 -4.79
N PHE A 114 3.62 4.04 -3.97
CA PHE A 114 2.22 3.87 -4.31
C PHE A 114 1.41 5.03 -3.76
N ARG A 115 0.19 5.22 -4.26
CA ARG A 115 -0.73 6.26 -3.76
C ARG A 115 -1.00 6.18 -2.24
N HIS A 116 -0.76 5.02 -1.62
CA HIS A 116 -1.14 4.73 -0.23
C HIS A 116 -0.02 4.14 0.63
N GLY A 117 1.21 4.13 0.13
CA GLY A 117 2.32 3.52 0.85
C GLY A 117 3.59 3.51 0.03
N ASN A 118 4.72 3.35 0.71
CA ASN A 118 6.00 3.13 0.07
C ASN A 118 6.52 1.74 0.43
N MET A 119 7.32 1.19 -0.47
CA MET A 119 8.04 -0.06 -0.27
C MET A 119 9.48 0.16 -0.70
N THR A 120 10.42 -0.19 0.17
CA THR A 120 11.86 -0.06 -0.10
C THR A 120 12.49 -1.44 -0.12
N LEU A 121 13.24 -1.73 -1.16
CA LEU A 121 14.01 -2.95 -1.34
C LEU A 121 15.50 -2.59 -1.28
N GLU A 122 16.22 -3.18 -0.34
CA GLU A 122 17.67 -3.00 -0.23
C GLU A 122 18.38 -4.06 -1.08
N ASN A 123 19.33 -3.64 -1.92
CA ASN A 123 20.09 -4.47 -2.85
C ASN A 123 19.23 -5.51 -3.65
N PRO A 124 18.15 -5.09 -4.35
CA PRO A 124 17.35 -6.02 -5.12
C PRO A 124 18.13 -6.65 -6.28
N SER A 125 17.86 -7.93 -6.54
CA SER A 125 18.39 -8.60 -7.73
C SER A 125 17.75 -8.01 -9.01
N PRO A 126 18.45 -8.01 -10.16
CA PRO A 126 17.91 -7.49 -11.42
C PRO A 126 16.67 -8.26 -11.90
N GLU A 127 16.54 -9.54 -11.55
CA GLU A 127 15.37 -10.36 -11.84
C GLU A 127 14.14 -9.86 -11.06
N LEU A 128 14.33 -9.51 -9.78
CA LEU A 128 13.27 -8.96 -8.94
C LEU A 128 12.81 -7.60 -9.46
N LEU A 129 13.73 -6.73 -9.86
CA LEU A 129 13.39 -5.44 -10.48
C LEU A 129 12.59 -5.61 -11.78
N THR A 130 12.99 -6.57 -12.61
CA THR A 130 12.29 -6.86 -13.87
C THR A 130 10.87 -7.38 -13.62
N MET A 131 10.72 -8.30 -12.66
CA MET A 131 9.40 -8.79 -12.23
C MET A 131 8.53 -7.66 -11.70
N LEU A 132 9.08 -6.80 -10.85
CA LEU A 132 8.38 -5.67 -10.27
C LEU A 132 7.91 -4.69 -11.35
N ILE A 133 8.79 -4.30 -12.28
CA ILE A 133 8.43 -3.39 -13.38
C ILE A 133 7.34 -4.01 -14.26
N ARG A 134 7.44 -5.30 -14.58
CA ARG A 134 6.43 -6.01 -15.39
C ARG A 134 5.06 -5.98 -14.72
N GLU A 135 5.01 -6.29 -13.42
CA GLU A 135 3.78 -6.34 -12.64
C GLU A 135 3.15 -4.93 -12.52
N LEU A 136 3.95 -3.92 -12.20
CA LEU A 136 3.50 -2.54 -12.07
C LEU A 136 3.05 -1.92 -13.40
N SER A 137 3.64 -2.35 -14.52
CA SER A 137 3.30 -1.82 -15.85
C SER A 137 2.01 -2.41 -16.44
N GLY A 138 1.34 -3.33 -15.72
CA GLY A 138 0.06 -3.89 -16.15
C GLY A 138 0.11 -4.72 -17.44
N ARG A 139 1.31 -5.10 -17.93
CA ARG A 139 1.48 -5.90 -19.17
C ARG A 139 1.24 -7.41 -18.95
N GLY A 140 0.66 -7.79 -17.81
CA GLY A 140 0.40 -9.17 -17.40
C GLY A 140 -1.09 -9.55 -17.34
N ARG A 141 -1.99 -8.77 -17.94
CA ARG A 141 -3.41 -9.12 -18.10
C ARG A 141 -3.95 -8.65 -19.44
#